data_AF-A0A4V1UW88-F1
#
_entry.id   AF-A0A4V1UW88-F1
#
_cell.length_a   1.000
_cell.length_b   1.000
_cell.length_c   1.000
_cell.angle_alpha   90.00
_cell.angle_beta   90.00
_cell.angle_gamma   90.00
#
_symmetry.space_group_name_H-M   'P 1'
#
loop_
_entity.id
_entity.type
_entity.pdbx_description
1 polymer ?
#
loop_
_entity_poly.entity_id
_entity_poly.type
_entity_poly.pdbx_seq_one_letter_code
_entity_poly.pdbx_strand_id
1 'polypeptide(L)'
;MSHTSPPPTRAVCSAGFRSCRVTNMSKEADNKKKPGGFGAFFNSLGGAIDDVMKEVKADLKAMTPPDETDKKKAAERDADHNRIAGLLGQSTFGLSETVFNDPDVPELPPEQDPNAPQQEAKPNNSLPPGNLWQALTNPQYSVKLRTDACYHALTQADVETYRRSLAAEKESPFTMGICAVVLQAPLEEELEEGGAILSEDLLLLSLLKSLEETRMYGAIGAGPRQLWPNFDALDESLTTLLNTHPKLIALGPLGIDEPFAPYHLAQQMEQLAVQLDIAADFDLPVILTHRQSLPHVRTVMEQAERLPPIIWLDVLTTEEDLALVKRFNMYTVLRPEITAPDFPHAHLYRAVTEDRRLIASGSALVAPHGFQGHFNQPKFLKNSLQSGVKLLFMSEKEITLATNTNLARLFQK
;
A
#
# COMPACT_ATOMS: atom_id res chain seq x y z
N MET A 1 34.04 -33.66 -46.03
CA MET A 1 33.96 -33.34 -47.48
C MET A 1 33.09 -32.09 -47.59
N SER A 2 33.66 -30.88 -47.51
CA SER A 2 34.38 -30.13 -48.58
C SER A 2 33.41 -29.56 -49.63
N HIS A 3 33.02 -28.27 -49.50
CA HIS A 3 33.53 -27.11 -50.27
C HIS A 3 32.96 -27.03 -51.70
N THR A 4 32.67 -25.88 -52.33
CA THR A 4 33.40 -24.58 -52.35
C THR A 4 32.50 -23.33 -52.51
N SER A 5 33.10 -22.13 -52.48
CA SER A 5 32.55 -20.80 -52.81
C SER A 5 33.73 -19.80 -53.02
N PRO A 6 33.54 -18.46 -53.16
CA PRO A 6 32.40 -17.75 -53.78
C PRO A 6 32.57 -16.76 -54.99
N PRO A 7 33.67 -16.02 -55.26
CA PRO A 7 33.53 -14.55 -55.43
C PRO A 7 33.99 -13.99 -56.80
N PRO A 8 33.89 -12.67 -57.10
CA PRO A 8 33.35 -11.52 -56.34
C PRO A 8 32.09 -10.92 -57.06
N THR A 9 31.78 -9.63 -57.32
CA THR A 9 32.32 -8.23 -57.20
C THR A 9 31.09 -7.26 -57.33
N ARG A 10 31.07 -5.91 -57.19
CA ARG A 10 32.03 -4.79 -57.03
C ARG A 10 31.30 -3.59 -56.36
N ALA A 11 32.02 -2.56 -55.90
CA ALA A 11 31.46 -1.27 -55.44
C ALA A 11 32.17 -0.06 -56.09
N VAL A 12 31.58 1.14 -56.02
CA VAL A 12 32.21 2.41 -56.38
C VAL A 12 31.87 3.47 -55.33
N CYS A 13 32.90 4.09 -54.75
CA CYS A 13 32.80 5.34 -53.99
C CYS A 13 33.49 6.47 -54.77
N SER A 14 33.02 7.70 -54.59
CA SER A 14 33.78 8.92 -54.90
C SER A 14 33.57 9.94 -53.79
N ALA A 15 34.63 10.67 -53.43
CA ALA A 15 34.63 11.64 -52.33
C ALA A 15 34.84 13.07 -52.86
N GLY A 16 34.28 14.08 -52.17
CA GLY A 16 34.16 15.44 -52.71
C GLY A 16 34.08 16.56 -51.67
N PHE A 17 35.11 16.67 -50.82
CA PHE A 17 35.55 17.86 -50.07
C PHE A 17 34.86 19.22 -50.38
N ARG A 18 34.30 19.91 -49.37
CA ARG A 18 34.81 21.21 -48.83
C ARG A 18 33.95 21.92 -47.75
N SER A 19 34.58 22.11 -46.58
CA SER A 19 34.61 23.32 -45.70
C SER A 19 33.33 24.08 -45.32
N CYS A 20 33.19 24.30 -44.00
CA CYS A 20 32.23 25.22 -43.38
C CYS A 20 32.39 26.69 -43.82
N ARG A 21 31.29 27.45 -43.72
CA ARG A 21 31.32 28.89 -43.45
C ARG A 21 30.22 29.26 -42.45
N VAL A 22 30.60 29.99 -41.40
CA VAL A 22 29.65 30.66 -40.51
C VAL A 22 29.45 32.09 -41.03
N THR A 23 28.20 32.49 -41.21
CA THR A 23 27.78 33.90 -41.31
C THR A 23 26.55 34.09 -40.45
N ASN A 24 26.49 35.21 -39.74
CA ASN A 24 25.58 35.42 -38.61
C ASN A 24 24.52 36.49 -38.94
N MET A 25 23.53 36.61 -38.05
CA MET A 25 22.55 37.70 -37.89
C MET A 25 21.28 37.73 -38.78
N SER A 26 20.15 37.69 -38.06
CA SER A 26 18.92 38.49 -38.25
C SER A 26 18.13 38.45 -39.57
N LYS A 27 16.87 37.99 -39.49
CA LYS A 27 15.72 38.90 -39.34
C LYS A 27 14.47 38.15 -38.84
N GLU A 28 13.52 38.90 -38.27
CA GLU A 28 12.25 38.35 -37.75
C GLU A 28 11.27 37.99 -38.89
N ALA A 29 10.41 37.00 -38.62
CA ALA A 29 9.15 36.79 -39.33
C ALA A 29 8.19 35.98 -38.45
N ASP A 30 6.99 36.51 -38.20
CA ASP A 30 5.92 35.81 -37.48
C ASP A 30 5.48 34.52 -38.18
N ASN A 31 5.26 33.45 -37.41
CA ASN A 31 4.12 32.57 -37.69
C ASN A 31 3.63 31.73 -36.50
N LYS A 32 2.41 32.06 -36.06
CA LYS A 32 1.36 31.19 -35.48
C LYS A 32 1.78 29.81 -34.96
N LYS A 33 1.74 29.65 -33.64
CA LYS A 33 1.73 28.32 -32.97
C LYS A 33 0.63 27.43 -33.56
N LYS A 34 1.02 26.24 -34.05
CA LYS A 34 0.08 25.11 -34.24
C LYS A 34 -0.01 24.33 -32.91
N PRO A 35 -1.19 23.90 -32.46
CA PRO A 35 -1.27 22.85 -31.46
C PRO A 35 -0.79 21.52 -32.06
N GLY A 36 0.12 20.83 -31.38
CA GLY A 36 0.52 19.47 -31.76
C GLY A 36 -0.63 18.49 -31.50
N GLY A 37 -1.02 17.74 -32.53
CA GLY A 37 -2.19 16.86 -32.45
C GLY A 37 -1.97 15.63 -31.57
N PHE A 38 -2.51 15.63 -30.35
CA PHE A 38 -2.50 14.48 -29.43
C PHE A 38 -3.69 13.50 -29.66
N GLY A 39 -4.61 13.83 -30.58
CA GLY A 39 -5.84 13.08 -30.83
C GLY A 39 -5.82 12.27 -32.13
N ALA A 40 -5.12 11.13 -32.15
CA ALA A 40 -5.05 10.25 -33.34
C ALA A 40 -4.80 8.75 -33.05
N PHE A 41 -5.08 8.24 -31.84
CA PHE A 41 -4.74 6.85 -31.45
C PHE A 41 -5.87 6.05 -30.75
N PHE A 42 -7.06 6.61 -30.53
CA PHE A 42 -8.07 6.01 -29.64
C PHE A 42 -9.14 5.11 -30.29
N ASN A 43 -9.26 5.11 -31.62
CA ASN A 43 -10.44 4.53 -32.29
C ASN A 43 -10.31 3.04 -32.65
N SER A 44 -10.41 2.16 -31.64
CA SER A 44 -11.07 0.84 -31.80
C SER A 44 -11.31 0.07 -30.48
N LEU A 45 -10.61 0.40 -29.38
CA LEU A 45 -10.66 -0.39 -28.13
C LEU A 45 -11.22 0.34 -26.90
N GLY A 46 -11.62 1.62 -27.04
CA GLY A 46 -11.92 2.53 -25.94
C GLY A 46 -12.97 2.04 -24.93
N GLY A 47 -14.22 1.87 -25.37
CA GLY A 47 -15.43 1.61 -24.56
C GLY A 47 -15.21 1.12 -23.12
N ALA A 48 -14.95 -0.18 -22.92
CA ALA A 48 -14.85 -0.77 -21.58
C ALA A 48 -13.63 -0.30 -20.75
N ILE A 49 -12.62 0.34 -21.36
CA ILE A 49 -11.49 0.97 -20.65
C ILE A 49 -11.85 2.41 -20.31
N ASP A 50 -12.48 3.14 -21.24
CA ASP A 50 -12.98 4.49 -21.01
C ASP A 50 -14.06 4.48 -19.92
N ASP A 51 -14.94 3.46 -19.88
CA ASP A 51 -15.93 3.27 -18.82
C ASP A 51 -15.26 3.03 -17.46
N VAL A 52 -14.34 2.06 -17.31
CA VAL A 52 -13.64 1.83 -16.03
C VAL A 52 -12.78 3.04 -15.60
N MET A 53 -12.13 3.72 -16.54
CA MET A 53 -11.37 4.94 -16.24
C MET A 53 -12.26 6.16 -15.95
N LYS A 54 -13.50 6.16 -16.41
CA LYS A 54 -14.55 7.17 -16.11
C LYS A 54 -15.24 6.87 -14.79
N GLU A 55 -15.39 5.60 -14.42
CA GLU A 55 -15.83 5.14 -13.09
C GLU A 55 -14.77 5.54 -12.06
N VAL A 56 -13.51 5.16 -12.24
CA VAL A 56 -12.39 5.62 -11.37
C VAL A 56 -12.34 7.16 -11.25
N LYS A 57 -12.61 7.90 -12.34
CA LYS A 57 -12.68 9.38 -12.33
C LYS A 57 -13.97 9.97 -11.74
N ALA A 58 -15.06 9.21 -11.70
CA ALA A 58 -16.28 9.58 -11.02
C ALA A 58 -16.12 9.33 -9.51
N ASP A 59 -15.55 8.19 -9.13
CA ASP A 59 -15.22 7.81 -7.76
C ASP A 59 -14.26 8.85 -7.14
N LEU A 60 -13.17 9.18 -7.85
CA LEU A 60 -12.25 10.29 -7.52
C LEU A 60 -12.92 11.66 -7.31
N LYS A 61 -14.13 11.86 -7.83
CA LYS A 61 -14.91 13.10 -7.73
C LYS A 61 -16.09 12.98 -6.75
N ALA A 62 -16.44 11.77 -6.35
CA ALA A 62 -17.53 11.45 -5.42
C ALA A 62 -17.00 11.18 -3.99
N MET A 63 -15.70 10.91 -3.83
CA MET A 63 -15.02 10.91 -2.52
C MET A 63 -15.19 12.27 -1.84
N THR A 64 -15.90 12.28 -0.71
CA THR A 64 -16.02 13.43 0.19
C THR A 64 -14.96 13.37 1.29
N PRO A 65 -14.47 14.52 1.79
CA PRO A 65 -13.68 14.56 3.02
C PRO A 65 -14.55 14.16 4.24
N PRO A 66 -13.92 13.71 5.34
CA PRO A 66 -14.57 13.27 6.57
C PRO A 66 -15.27 14.39 7.35
N ASP A 67 -16.12 14.01 8.29
CA ASP A 67 -16.93 14.94 9.09
C ASP A 67 -16.37 15.21 10.50
N GLU A 68 -17.10 15.96 11.34
CA GLU A 68 -16.65 16.33 12.68
C GLU A 68 -16.66 15.14 13.67
N THR A 69 -17.39 14.07 13.40
CA THR A 69 -17.41 12.86 14.24
C THR A 69 -16.14 12.03 14.09
N ASP A 70 -15.54 12.02 12.89
CA ASP A 70 -14.28 11.33 12.62
C ASP A 70 -13.13 11.97 13.42
N LYS A 71 -13.14 13.30 13.54
CA LYS A 71 -12.18 14.07 14.37
C LYS A 71 -12.39 13.85 15.87
N LYS A 72 -13.64 13.71 16.31
CA LYS A 72 -13.96 13.49 17.73
C LYS A 72 -13.46 12.12 18.23
N LYS A 73 -13.52 11.09 17.38
CA LYS A 73 -13.05 9.73 17.71
C LYS A 73 -11.53 9.67 17.95
N ALA A 74 -10.73 10.45 17.21
CA ALA A 74 -9.30 10.57 17.47
C ALA A 74 -9.04 11.14 18.88
N ALA A 75 -9.67 12.27 19.22
CA ALA A 75 -9.55 12.88 20.56
C ALA A 75 -10.09 12.02 21.72
N GLU A 76 -10.92 11.00 21.42
CA GLU A 76 -11.37 10.00 22.40
C GLU A 76 -10.36 8.83 22.53
N ARG A 77 -9.59 8.55 21.47
CA ARG A 77 -8.54 7.51 21.44
C ARG A 77 -7.31 7.93 22.23
N ASP A 78 -6.93 9.22 22.20
CA ASP A 78 -5.86 9.80 23.04
C ASP A 78 -6.04 9.45 24.54
N ALA A 79 -7.29 9.45 25.01
CA ALA A 79 -7.64 9.23 26.41
C ALA A 79 -7.51 7.75 26.84
N ASP A 80 -7.78 6.78 25.96
CA ASP A 80 -7.72 5.34 26.28
C ASP A 80 -6.38 4.69 25.85
N HIS A 81 -5.63 5.29 24.91
CA HIS A 81 -4.25 4.87 24.60
C HIS A 81 -3.35 4.94 25.84
N ASN A 82 -3.46 6.05 26.60
CA ASN A 82 -2.81 6.26 27.90
C ASN A 82 -3.11 5.16 28.95
N ARG A 83 -4.19 4.39 28.77
CA ARG A 83 -4.60 3.29 29.66
C ARG A 83 -3.98 1.94 29.26
N ILE A 84 -3.74 1.72 27.97
CA ILE A 84 -3.15 0.48 27.44
C ILE A 84 -1.67 0.40 27.77
N ALA A 85 -0.93 1.52 27.66
CA ALA A 85 0.47 1.63 28.10
C ALA A 85 0.64 1.18 29.57
N GLY A 86 -0.28 1.57 30.45
CA GLY A 86 -0.30 1.19 31.87
C GLY A 86 -0.54 -0.30 32.14
N LEU A 87 -1.11 -1.06 31.18
CA LEU A 87 -1.32 -2.51 31.28
C LEU A 87 -0.11 -3.30 30.77
N LEU A 88 0.60 -2.79 29.77
CA LEU A 88 1.80 -3.44 29.21
C LEU A 88 3.07 -3.21 30.06
N GLY A 89 3.11 -2.14 30.87
CA GLY A 89 4.30 -1.75 31.64
C GLY A 89 4.62 -2.54 32.92
N GLN A 90 3.75 -3.45 33.41
CA GLN A 90 3.91 -4.06 34.75
C GLN A 90 4.88 -5.24 34.83
N SER A 91 6.16 -5.03 34.47
CA SER A 91 7.22 -6.01 34.79
C SER A 91 8.61 -5.42 35.07
N THR A 92 8.73 -4.32 35.82
CA THR A 92 10.03 -3.95 36.43
C THR A 92 9.91 -3.23 37.78
N PHE A 93 11.00 -3.33 38.57
CA PHE A 93 11.20 -2.84 39.93
C PHE A 93 10.64 -1.45 40.23
N GLY A 94 9.92 -1.32 41.35
CA GLY A 94 9.38 -0.04 41.83
C GLY A 94 10.38 0.81 42.62
N LEU A 95 10.13 2.11 42.62
CA LEU A 95 10.60 3.07 43.61
C LEU A 95 9.37 3.78 44.20
N SER A 96 9.44 4.13 45.48
CA SER A 96 8.39 4.87 46.18
C SER A 96 8.72 6.35 46.26
N GLU A 97 7.73 7.22 46.03
CA GLU A 97 7.60 8.46 46.79
C GLU A 97 6.13 8.94 46.80
N THR A 98 5.83 9.99 47.57
CA THR A 98 4.49 10.19 48.16
C THR A 98 4.07 11.66 48.24
N VAL A 99 2.74 11.93 48.20
CA VAL A 99 2.08 13.24 48.44
C VAL A 99 2.28 14.21 47.25
N PHE A 100 1.28 14.92 46.72
CA PHE A 100 0.27 15.77 47.39
C PHE A 100 -1.20 15.54 46.97
N ASN A 101 -2.10 15.86 47.92
CA ASN A 101 -3.48 16.27 47.65
C ASN A 101 -3.55 17.81 47.70
N ASP A 102 -4.41 18.42 46.88
CA ASP A 102 -4.72 19.86 46.89
C ASP A 102 -6.26 20.04 46.95
N PRO A 103 -6.85 20.84 47.86
CA PRO A 103 -8.28 20.75 48.17
C PRO A 103 -9.20 21.80 47.51
N ASP A 104 -8.72 22.61 46.56
CA ASP A 104 -9.51 23.67 45.90
C ASP A 104 -9.80 23.36 44.40
N VAL A 105 -10.98 22.79 44.13
CA VAL A 105 -11.54 22.61 42.77
C VAL A 105 -13.01 23.09 42.74
N PRO A 106 -13.40 24.01 41.83
CA PRO A 106 -14.79 24.45 41.71
C PRO A 106 -15.73 23.38 41.14
N GLU A 107 -16.97 23.31 41.65
CA GLU A 107 -17.99 22.38 41.17
C GLU A 107 -18.49 22.73 39.75
N LEU A 108 -18.73 21.69 38.94
CA LEU A 108 -19.36 21.81 37.61
C LEU A 108 -20.90 21.83 37.71
N PRO A 109 -21.61 22.48 36.77
CA PRO A 109 -23.08 22.47 36.72
C PRO A 109 -23.64 21.07 36.39
N PRO A 110 -24.90 20.78 36.78
CA PRO A 110 -25.45 19.42 36.78
C PRO A 110 -25.71 18.84 35.38
N GLU A 111 -25.69 17.51 35.34
CA GLU A 111 -25.83 16.65 34.16
C GLU A 111 -27.16 16.83 33.39
N GLN A 112 -27.14 16.52 32.10
CA GLN A 112 -28.35 16.29 31.29
C GLN A 112 -28.53 14.79 31.00
N ASP A 113 -29.78 14.35 30.88
CA ASP A 113 -30.19 12.94 30.92
C ASP A 113 -29.45 12.03 29.91
N PRO A 114 -28.68 11.02 30.36
CA PRO A 114 -27.95 10.12 29.48
C PRO A 114 -28.81 9.02 28.85
N ASN A 115 -30.12 8.91 29.15
CA ASN A 115 -31.00 7.87 28.58
C ASN A 115 -31.55 8.20 27.17
N ALA A 116 -30.96 9.17 26.47
CA ALA A 116 -31.25 9.41 25.06
C ALA A 116 -30.44 8.43 24.18
N PRO A 117 -31.07 7.42 23.53
CA PRO A 117 -30.34 6.44 22.73
C PRO A 117 -29.79 7.07 21.44
N GLN A 118 -28.53 7.49 21.47
CA GLN A 118 -27.79 7.88 20.26
C GLN A 118 -27.40 6.63 19.47
N GLN A 119 -27.70 6.63 18.17
CA GLN A 119 -27.31 5.52 17.29
C GLN A 119 -25.84 5.65 16.91
N GLU A 120 -25.09 4.55 16.98
CA GLU A 120 -23.68 4.47 16.61
C GLU A 120 -23.48 4.81 15.11
N ALA A 121 -23.12 6.06 14.83
CA ALA A 121 -22.73 6.48 13.50
C ALA A 121 -21.30 6.01 13.19
N LYS A 122 -21.19 5.03 12.27
CA LYS A 122 -19.90 4.57 11.74
C LYS A 122 -19.17 5.73 11.02
N PRO A 123 -17.84 5.85 11.19
CA PRO A 123 -17.03 6.85 10.51
C PRO A 123 -17.04 6.60 9.01
N ASN A 124 -17.39 7.60 8.20
CA ASN A 124 -17.80 7.35 6.81
C ASN A 124 -16.64 7.45 5.80
N ASN A 125 -15.58 6.69 6.03
CA ASN A 125 -14.65 6.26 4.98
C ASN A 125 -15.32 5.22 4.05
N SER A 126 -16.50 5.55 3.52
CA SER A 126 -17.10 4.80 2.42
C SER A 126 -16.31 5.11 1.15
N LEU A 127 -15.59 4.12 0.64
CA LEU A 127 -15.27 4.11 -0.79
C LEU A 127 -16.60 4.29 -1.54
N PRO A 128 -16.71 5.26 -2.46
CA PRO A 128 -18.00 5.64 -3.02
C PRO A 128 -18.65 4.44 -3.71
N PRO A 129 -20.00 4.41 -3.83
CA PRO A 129 -20.74 3.36 -4.52
C PRO A 129 -20.46 3.41 -6.03
N GLY A 130 -19.26 2.94 -6.39
CA GLY A 130 -18.63 3.00 -7.70
C GLY A 130 -18.37 1.60 -8.24
N ASN A 131 -18.56 1.45 -9.55
CA ASN A 131 -18.59 0.14 -10.21
C ASN A 131 -17.25 -0.61 -10.17
N LEU A 132 -16.11 0.04 -9.91
CA LEU A 132 -14.78 -0.60 -9.99
C LEU A 132 -14.67 -1.89 -9.16
N TRP A 133 -15.07 -1.82 -7.89
CA TRP A 133 -15.01 -2.99 -6.99
C TRP A 133 -16.04 -4.06 -7.38
N GLN A 134 -17.16 -3.68 -7.99
CA GLN A 134 -18.13 -4.63 -8.54
C GLN A 134 -17.62 -5.27 -9.84
N ALA A 135 -16.96 -4.51 -10.72
CA ALA A 135 -16.35 -4.98 -11.97
C ALA A 135 -15.20 -5.96 -11.71
N LEU A 136 -14.45 -5.81 -10.62
CA LEU A 136 -13.47 -6.79 -10.15
C LEU A 136 -14.09 -8.15 -9.81
N THR A 137 -15.33 -8.18 -9.31
CA THR A 137 -16.09 -9.43 -9.07
C THR A 137 -16.79 -9.99 -10.32
N ASN A 138 -16.88 -9.22 -11.41
CA ASN A 138 -17.55 -9.66 -12.64
C ASN A 138 -16.59 -10.47 -13.56
N PRO A 139 -16.84 -11.76 -13.83
CA PRO A 139 -15.94 -12.60 -14.63
C PRO A 139 -15.65 -12.12 -16.07
N GLN A 140 -16.50 -11.26 -16.64
CA GLN A 140 -16.31 -10.69 -17.97
C GLN A 140 -15.27 -9.54 -17.99
N TYR A 141 -15.03 -8.92 -16.83
CA TYR A 141 -14.13 -7.78 -16.65
C TYR A 141 -12.88 -8.14 -15.84
N SER A 142 -12.99 -9.04 -14.85
CA SER A 142 -11.87 -9.47 -14.02
C SER A 142 -10.70 -10.06 -14.83
N VAL A 143 -10.95 -10.76 -15.93
CA VAL A 143 -9.89 -11.26 -16.84
C VAL A 143 -9.18 -10.16 -17.67
N LYS A 144 -9.57 -8.88 -17.52
CA LYS A 144 -8.94 -7.72 -18.15
C LYS A 144 -8.18 -6.82 -17.15
N LEU A 145 -8.24 -7.13 -15.86
CA LEU A 145 -7.66 -6.32 -14.79
C LEU A 145 -6.99 -7.26 -13.76
N ARG A 146 -5.79 -6.92 -13.31
CA ARG A 146 -5.11 -7.63 -12.22
C ARG A 146 -5.01 -6.69 -11.03
N THR A 147 -5.34 -7.20 -9.86
CA THR A 147 -5.06 -6.53 -8.59
C THR A 147 -3.65 -6.85 -8.11
N ASP A 148 -2.83 -5.84 -7.88
CA ASP A 148 -1.61 -5.94 -7.05
C ASP A 148 -1.94 -5.49 -5.63
N ALA A 149 -2.07 -6.44 -4.71
CA ALA A 149 -2.51 -6.17 -3.34
C ALA A 149 -1.46 -5.45 -2.48
N CYS A 150 -0.18 -5.45 -2.87
CA CYS A 150 0.87 -4.66 -2.21
C CYS A 150 2.16 -4.59 -3.05
N TYR A 151 2.62 -3.38 -3.34
CA TYR A 151 4.02 -3.10 -3.63
C TYR A 151 4.60 -2.16 -2.57
N HIS A 152 5.50 -2.69 -1.73
CA HIS A 152 6.22 -1.91 -0.74
C HIS A 152 7.38 -1.17 -1.42
N ALA A 153 7.22 0.13 -1.60
CA ALA A 153 8.22 1.05 -2.11
C ALA A 153 9.07 1.58 -0.94
N LEU A 154 10.39 1.64 -1.13
CA LEU A 154 11.34 2.14 -0.11
C LEU A 154 11.91 3.51 -0.46
N THR A 155 11.76 3.94 -1.72
CA THR A 155 12.29 5.17 -2.26
C THR A 155 11.33 5.80 -3.28
N GLN A 156 11.45 7.10 -3.52
CA GLN A 156 10.74 7.77 -4.62
C GLN A 156 10.94 7.08 -5.98
N ALA A 157 12.12 6.49 -6.20
CA ALA A 157 12.45 5.80 -7.44
C ALA A 157 11.61 4.52 -7.63
N ASP A 158 11.20 3.86 -6.54
CA ASP A 158 10.33 2.69 -6.57
C ASP A 158 8.88 3.10 -6.90
N VAL A 159 8.38 4.16 -6.26
CA VAL A 159 7.04 4.74 -6.55
C VAL A 159 6.95 5.18 -8.02
N GLU A 160 7.92 5.94 -8.50
CA GLU A 160 8.00 6.37 -9.90
C GLU A 160 8.21 5.17 -10.86
N THR A 161 8.87 4.10 -10.43
CA THR A 161 8.97 2.85 -11.20
C THR A 161 7.63 2.11 -11.26
N TYR A 162 6.84 2.09 -10.18
CA TYR A 162 5.46 1.59 -10.19
C TYR A 162 4.60 2.40 -11.17
N ARG A 163 4.63 3.73 -11.04
CA ARG A 163 3.89 4.68 -11.88
C ARG A 163 4.20 4.50 -13.37
N ARG A 164 5.49 4.39 -13.73
CA ARG A 164 5.96 4.05 -15.09
C ARG A 164 5.52 2.66 -15.54
N SER A 165 5.52 1.66 -14.66
CA SER A 165 5.11 0.30 -14.98
C SER A 165 3.63 0.25 -15.38
N LEU A 166 2.74 0.96 -14.67
CA LEU A 166 1.33 1.09 -15.05
C LEU A 166 1.16 1.82 -16.39
N ALA A 167 1.88 2.92 -16.58
CA ALA A 167 1.80 3.73 -17.81
C ALA A 167 2.34 3.01 -19.06
N ALA A 168 3.16 1.97 -18.89
CA ALA A 168 3.65 1.12 -19.97
C ALA A 168 2.64 0.05 -20.42
N GLU A 169 1.58 -0.22 -19.66
CA GLU A 169 0.54 -1.19 -20.02
C GLU A 169 -0.37 -0.62 -21.12
N LYS A 170 -0.10 -1.01 -22.37
CA LYS A 170 -0.89 -0.62 -23.56
C LYS A 170 -2.03 -1.59 -23.89
N GLU A 171 -1.97 -2.81 -23.35
CA GLU A 171 -2.87 -3.91 -23.70
C GLU A 171 -3.33 -4.65 -22.44
N SER A 172 -4.50 -5.30 -22.54
CA SER A 172 -5.12 -6.08 -21.48
C SER A 172 -4.34 -7.38 -21.18
N PRO A 173 -4.29 -7.85 -19.92
CA PRO A 173 -4.90 -7.25 -18.74
C PRO A 173 -4.03 -6.14 -18.14
N PHE A 174 -4.69 -5.06 -17.74
CA PHE A 174 -4.08 -3.94 -17.01
C PHE A 174 -3.88 -4.29 -15.54
N THR A 175 -3.11 -3.49 -14.83
CA THR A 175 -2.89 -3.59 -13.39
C THR A 175 -3.44 -2.36 -12.68
N MET A 176 -3.99 -2.60 -11.50
CA MET A 176 -4.39 -1.64 -10.46
C MET A 176 -3.87 -2.18 -9.14
N GLY A 177 -3.39 -1.34 -8.23
CA GLY A 177 -2.86 -1.87 -6.97
C GLY A 177 -2.45 -0.85 -5.94
N ILE A 178 -2.07 -1.39 -4.79
CA ILE A 178 -1.75 -0.65 -3.56
C ILE A 178 -0.24 -0.48 -3.48
N CYS A 179 0.24 0.75 -3.62
CA CYS A 179 1.63 1.12 -3.37
C CYS A 179 1.77 1.53 -1.91
N ALA A 180 2.55 0.79 -1.14
CA ALA A 180 2.67 0.91 0.30
C ALA A 180 4.02 1.54 0.66
N VAL A 181 4.04 2.50 1.59
CA VAL A 181 5.25 3.19 2.06
C VAL A 181 5.27 3.27 3.59
N VAL A 182 6.47 3.24 4.16
CA VAL A 182 6.66 3.50 5.59
C VAL A 182 6.90 5.00 5.79
N LEU A 183 6.04 5.64 6.57
CA LEU A 183 6.18 7.05 6.96
C LEU A 183 7.43 7.22 7.82
N GLN A 184 8.24 8.23 7.53
CA GLN A 184 9.28 8.66 8.47
C GLN A 184 8.64 9.27 9.73
N ALA A 185 9.30 9.10 10.87
CA ALA A 185 8.96 9.85 12.08
C ALA A 185 9.53 11.28 11.97
N PRO A 186 8.88 12.30 12.55
CA PRO A 186 9.40 13.67 12.59
C PRO A 186 10.76 13.73 13.30
N LEU A 187 11.53 14.75 12.96
CA LEU A 187 12.69 15.14 13.74
C LEU A 187 12.24 15.79 15.07
N GLU A 188 13.04 15.66 16.12
CA GLU A 188 12.72 16.24 17.45
C GLU A 188 12.49 17.75 17.38
N GLU A 189 13.21 18.45 16.49
CA GLU A 189 13.06 19.90 16.22
C GLU A 189 11.68 20.26 15.62
N GLU A 190 11.04 19.36 14.85
CA GLU A 190 9.71 19.60 14.26
C GLU A 190 8.58 19.46 15.29
N LEU A 191 8.79 18.65 16.34
CA LEU A 191 7.84 18.45 17.43
C LEU A 191 7.75 19.66 18.37
N GLU A 192 8.84 20.42 18.54
CA GLU A 192 8.86 21.62 19.40
C GLU A 192 8.12 22.83 18.79
N GLU A 193 8.03 22.94 17.46
CA GLU A 193 7.35 24.07 16.80
C GLU A 193 5.82 23.89 16.65
N GLY A 194 5.27 22.71 16.97
CA GLY A 194 3.82 22.44 16.90
C GLY A 194 3.24 22.49 15.48
N GLY A 195 4.07 22.24 14.47
CA GLY A 195 3.68 22.18 13.07
C GLY A 195 3.18 20.79 12.65
N ALA A 196 2.25 20.71 11.69
CA ALA A 196 1.80 19.44 11.16
C ALA A 196 2.95 18.70 10.44
N ILE A 197 3.20 17.46 10.88
CA ILE A 197 4.39 16.59 10.69
C ILE A 197 4.65 16.12 9.23
N LEU A 198 4.20 16.87 8.22
CA LEU A 198 4.03 16.39 6.83
C LEU A 198 4.89 17.12 5.78
N SER A 199 5.77 18.04 6.17
CA SER A 199 6.46 18.96 5.25
C SER A 199 7.52 18.31 4.34
N GLU A 200 8.34 17.39 4.84
CA GLU A 200 9.55 16.93 4.13
C GLU A 200 9.66 15.41 3.87
N ASP A 201 8.65 14.57 4.17
CA ASP A 201 8.66 13.16 3.72
C ASP A 201 8.48 13.08 2.19
N LEU A 202 9.62 13.14 1.50
CA LEU A 202 9.74 13.06 0.06
C LEU A 202 9.24 11.74 -0.54
N LEU A 203 9.18 10.64 0.23
CA LEU A 203 8.61 9.36 -0.22
C LEU A 203 7.08 9.43 -0.20
N LEU A 204 6.50 9.93 0.89
CA LEU A 204 5.07 10.20 1.02
C LEU A 204 4.58 11.16 -0.06
N LEU A 205 5.24 12.31 -0.25
CA LEU A 205 4.88 13.30 -1.28
C LEU A 205 4.93 12.70 -2.70
N SER A 206 5.89 11.80 -2.96
CA SER A 206 6.00 11.06 -4.23
C SER A 206 4.86 10.06 -4.42
N LEU A 207 4.45 9.35 -3.35
CA LEU A 207 3.28 8.48 -3.34
C LEU A 207 2.01 9.30 -3.63
N LEU A 208 1.68 10.29 -2.80
CA LEU A 208 0.44 11.06 -2.85
C LEU A 208 0.19 11.65 -4.25
N LYS A 209 1.20 12.28 -4.85
CA LYS A 209 1.12 12.76 -6.23
C LYS A 209 0.86 11.64 -7.25
N SER A 210 1.52 10.48 -7.09
CA SER A 210 1.33 9.33 -7.97
C SER A 210 -0.06 8.71 -7.83
N LEU A 211 -0.71 8.84 -6.67
CA LEU A 211 -2.10 8.42 -6.45
C LEU A 211 -3.08 9.27 -7.27
N GLU A 212 -2.92 10.59 -7.30
CA GLU A 212 -3.78 11.48 -8.10
C GLU A 212 -3.67 11.21 -9.61
N GLU A 213 -2.46 10.98 -10.11
CA GLU A 213 -2.18 10.84 -11.55
C GLU A 213 -2.61 9.47 -12.16
N THR A 214 -2.86 8.42 -11.35
CA THR A 214 -2.88 7.03 -11.87
C THR A 214 -3.91 6.05 -11.27
N ARG A 215 -3.87 4.78 -11.72
CA ARG A 215 -4.59 3.62 -11.15
C ARG A 215 -3.94 3.05 -9.87
N MET A 216 -3.10 3.83 -9.19
CA MET A 216 -2.55 3.47 -7.87
C MET A 216 -3.51 3.84 -6.76
N TYR A 217 -3.63 2.97 -5.77
CA TYR A 217 -4.06 3.30 -4.41
C TYR A 217 -2.83 3.26 -3.48
N GLY A 218 -2.93 3.85 -2.30
CA GLY A 218 -1.84 3.95 -1.35
C GLY A 218 -2.10 3.18 -0.06
N ALA A 219 -1.01 2.81 0.61
CA ALA A 219 -0.99 2.46 2.02
C ALA A 219 0.15 3.18 2.72
N ILE A 220 -0.07 3.59 3.96
CA ILE A 220 0.89 4.31 4.80
C ILE A 220 0.92 3.73 6.22
N GLY A 221 2.07 3.75 6.88
CA GLY A 221 2.18 3.33 8.27
C GLY A 221 3.59 3.47 8.83
N ALA A 222 3.72 3.35 10.14
CA ALA A 222 4.99 3.26 10.84
C ALA A 222 5.43 1.79 10.94
N GLY A 223 6.33 1.39 10.04
CA GLY A 223 6.86 0.03 9.95
C GLY A 223 7.78 -0.34 11.12
N PRO A 224 8.08 -1.64 11.34
CA PRO A 224 8.82 -2.14 12.51
C PRO A 224 10.20 -1.55 12.77
N ARG A 225 10.80 -0.89 11.77
CA ARG A 225 12.13 -0.25 11.86
C ARG A 225 12.08 1.27 11.95
N GLN A 226 10.89 1.85 11.81
CA GLN A 226 10.67 3.28 11.86
C GLN A 226 9.79 3.56 13.08
N LEU A 227 10.47 3.74 14.21
CA LEU A 227 9.83 3.94 15.51
C LEU A 227 9.50 5.41 15.69
N TRP A 228 8.28 5.69 16.12
CA TRP A 228 7.83 7.03 16.47
C TRP A 228 8.12 7.30 17.96
N PRO A 229 8.62 8.50 18.32
CA PRO A 229 8.95 8.84 19.70
C PRO A 229 7.70 9.17 20.54
N ASN A 230 6.61 9.57 19.88
CA ASN A 230 5.30 9.81 20.47
C ASN A 230 4.24 9.12 19.57
N PHE A 231 3.32 8.37 20.17
CA PHE A 231 2.25 7.69 19.45
C PHE A 231 1.04 8.58 19.18
N ASP A 232 0.77 9.59 20.00
CA ASP A 232 -0.27 10.59 19.73
C ASP A 232 0.07 11.36 18.44
N ALA A 233 1.36 11.66 18.23
CA ALA A 233 1.87 12.31 17.02
C ALA A 233 1.80 11.39 15.78
N LEU A 234 1.98 10.07 15.96
CA LEU A 234 1.75 9.07 14.91
C LEU A 234 0.26 8.99 14.54
N ASP A 235 -0.60 9.02 15.56
CA ASP A 235 -2.04 9.00 15.40
C ASP A 235 -2.54 10.22 14.64
N GLU A 236 -2.22 11.43 15.10
CA GLU A 236 -2.60 12.68 14.42
C GLU A 236 -2.12 12.68 12.97
N SER A 237 -0.89 12.22 12.71
CA SER A 237 -0.30 12.15 11.36
C SER A 237 -1.04 11.17 10.45
N LEU A 238 -1.32 9.95 10.92
CA LEU A 238 -2.08 8.95 10.16
C LEU A 238 -3.53 9.37 9.95
N THR A 239 -4.21 9.77 11.03
CA THR A 239 -5.57 10.31 11.03
C THR A 239 -5.69 11.47 10.04
N THR A 240 -4.77 12.44 10.07
CA THR A 240 -4.76 13.57 9.13
C THR A 240 -4.59 13.12 7.67
N LEU A 241 -3.61 12.25 7.38
CA LEU A 241 -3.34 11.80 6.01
C LEU A 241 -4.49 10.97 5.42
N LEU A 242 -5.07 10.06 6.22
CA LEU A 242 -6.23 9.26 5.81
C LEU A 242 -7.45 10.15 5.56
N ASN A 243 -7.62 11.19 6.38
CA ASN A 243 -8.69 12.19 6.24
C ASN A 243 -8.53 13.09 5.00
N THR A 244 -7.31 13.41 4.57
CA THR A 244 -7.07 14.31 3.41
C THR A 244 -6.91 13.58 2.08
N HIS A 245 -6.54 12.29 2.06
CA HIS A 245 -6.18 11.57 0.84
C HIS A 245 -7.00 10.27 0.65
N PRO A 246 -8.22 10.34 0.10
CA PRO A 246 -9.16 9.20 0.00
C PRO A 246 -8.76 8.07 -0.98
N LYS A 247 -7.52 8.10 -1.50
CA LYS A 247 -6.89 6.97 -2.20
C LYS A 247 -5.91 6.18 -1.32
N LEU A 248 -5.66 6.63 -0.10
CA LEU A 248 -5.07 5.81 0.96
C LEU A 248 -6.19 4.88 1.46
N ILE A 249 -6.02 3.57 1.25
CA ILE A 249 -7.07 2.57 1.53
C ILE A 249 -6.60 1.45 2.46
N ALA A 250 -5.39 1.52 2.98
CA ALA A 250 -4.86 0.55 3.92
C ALA A 250 -3.78 1.19 4.80
N LEU A 251 -3.51 0.61 5.97
CA LEU A 251 -2.34 0.95 6.77
C LEU A 251 -1.20 -0.04 6.54
N GLY A 252 0.04 0.44 6.64
CA GLY A 252 1.27 -0.34 6.58
C GLY A 252 2.13 -0.16 5.30
N PRO A 253 3.25 -0.91 5.19
CA PRO A 253 3.48 -2.15 5.93
C PRO A 253 3.93 -1.92 7.37
N LEU A 254 3.18 -2.50 8.31
CA LEU A 254 3.37 -2.37 9.75
C LEU A 254 3.62 -3.74 10.39
N GLY A 255 4.17 -3.80 11.60
CA GLY A 255 4.56 -5.08 12.21
C GLY A 255 5.70 -5.00 13.22
N ILE A 256 6.39 -6.14 13.41
CA ILE A 256 7.49 -6.31 14.38
C ILE A 256 8.69 -7.00 13.71
N ASP A 257 9.89 -6.42 13.81
CA ASP A 257 11.20 -6.97 13.42
C ASP A 257 12.10 -7.10 14.66
N GLU A 258 11.90 -8.20 15.39
CA GLU A 258 12.58 -8.51 16.64
C GLU A 258 14.13 -8.56 16.49
N PRO A 259 14.71 -9.13 15.41
CA PRO A 259 16.16 -9.07 15.18
C PRO A 259 16.74 -7.69 14.85
N PHE A 260 15.92 -6.69 14.52
CA PHE A 260 16.42 -5.33 14.23
C PHE A 260 16.74 -4.56 15.51
N ALA A 261 15.89 -4.68 16.53
CA ALA A 261 15.99 -3.87 17.75
C ALA A 261 15.27 -4.53 18.95
N PRO A 262 15.85 -5.55 19.60
CA PRO A 262 15.20 -6.26 20.71
C PRO A 262 14.91 -5.35 21.92
N TYR A 263 15.72 -4.31 22.14
CA TYR A 263 15.48 -3.30 23.19
C TYR A 263 14.28 -2.39 22.92
N HIS A 264 13.80 -2.32 21.67
CA HIS A 264 12.62 -1.56 21.27
C HIS A 264 11.41 -2.47 20.97
N LEU A 265 11.46 -3.74 21.38
CA LEU A 265 10.39 -4.72 21.10
C LEU A 265 9.04 -4.31 21.70
N ALA A 266 9.02 -3.73 22.90
CA ALA A 266 7.81 -3.18 23.51
C ALA A 266 7.23 -2.03 22.67
N GLN A 267 8.07 -1.07 22.27
CA GLN A 267 7.70 0.05 21.41
C GLN A 267 7.18 -0.42 20.04
N GLN A 268 7.73 -1.50 19.46
CA GLN A 268 7.20 -2.13 18.24
C GLN A 268 5.83 -2.79 18.45
N MET A 269 5.61 -3.44 19.60
CA MET A 269 4.31 -4.04 19.94
C MET A 269 3.23 -2.97 20.14
N GLU A 270 3.56 -1.87 20.80
CA GLU A 270 2.66 -0.76 21.07
C GLU A 270 2.36 0.05 19.79
N GLN A 271 3.38 0.34 18.97
CA GLN A 271 3.21 0.95 17.65
C GLN A 271 2.39 0.06 16.68
N LEU A 272 2.44 -1.26 16.84
CA LEU A 272 1.56 -2.19 16.12
C LEU A 272 0.12 -2.09 16.62
N ALA A 273 -0.11 -2.05 17.94
CA ALA A 273 -1.45 -1.94 18.53
C ALA A 273 -2.16 -0.65 18.06
N VAL A 274 -1.53 0.52 18.26
CA VAL A 274 -2.06 1.84 17.87
C VAL A 274 -2.51 1.84 16.39
N GLN A 275 -1.71 1.28 15.49
CA GLN A 275 -2.07 1.25 14.06
C GLN A 275 -3.12 0.19 13.69
N LEU A 276 -3.28 -0.88 14.48
CA LEU A 276 -4.42 -1.80 14.31
C LEU A 276 -5.71 -1.09 14.71
N ASP A 277 -5.70 -0.32 15.80
CA ASP A 277 -6.85 0.42 16.29
C ASP A 277 -7.24 1.57 15.33
N ILE A 278 -6.28 2.38 14.87
CA ILE A 278 -6.50 3.39 13.81
C ILE A 278 -7.10 2.77 12.55
N ALA A 279 -6.55 1.64 12.08
CA ALA A 279 -7.04 0.98 10.88
C ALA A 279 -8.45 0.39 11.06
N ALA A 280 -8.74 -0.16 12.25
CA ALA A 280 -10.07 -0.60 12.60
C ALA A 280 -11.05 0.58 12.59
N ASP A 281 -10.69 1.71 13.19
CA ASP A 281 -11.56 2.90 13.27
C ASP A 281 -11.89 3.48 11.90
N PHE A 282 -10.96 3.53 10.96
CA PHE A 282 -11.27 3.92 9.59
C PHE A 282 -11.98 2.83 8.75
N ASP A 283 -12.27 1.65 9.33
CA ASP A 283 -12.74 0.44 8.64
C ASP A 283 -11.85 0.16 7.39
N LEU A 284 -10.53 0.18 7.56
CA LEU A 284 -9.50 -0.05 6.53
C LEU A 284 -8.68 -1.33 6.81
N PRO A 285 -8.26 -2.07 5.78
CA PRO A 285 -7.36 -3.20 5.94
C PRO A 285 -5.93 -2.82 6.32
N VAL A 286 -5.23 -3.78 6.91
CA VAL A 286 -3.84 -3.65 7.38
C VAL A 286 -2.90 -4.56 6.58
N ILE A 287 -1.79 -4.01 6.11
CA ILE A 287 -0.68 -4.76 5.50
C ILE A 287 0.31 -5.12 6.62
N LEU A 288 0.21 -6.35 7.11
CA LEU A 288 1.01 -6.87 8.22
C LEU A 288 2.26 -7.59 7.71
N THR A 289 3.42 -7.22 8.24
CA THR A 289 4.71 -7.88 8.03
C THR A 289 5.32 -8.29 9.37
N HIS A 290 6.21 -9.27 9.39
CA HIS A 290 6.89 -9.68 10.61
C HIS A 290 8.28 -10.27 10.32
N ARG A 291 9.16 -10.29 11.32
CA ARG A 291 10.45 -10.97 11.20
C ARG A 291 10.84 -11.63 12.53
N GLN A 292 10.75 -12.95 12.53
CA GLN A 292 10.99 -13.88 13.67
C GLN A 292 10.06 -13.70 14.89
N SER A 293 9.20 -12.69 14.87
CA SER A 293 8.38 -12.15 15.97
C SER A 293 6.95 -12.73 16.08
N LEU A 294 6.71 -13.95 15.59
CA LEU A 294 5.37 -14.59 15.61
C LEU A 294 4.65 -14.56 16.97
N PRO A 295 5.32 -14.80 18.12
CA PRO A 295 4.67 -14.72 19.43
C PRO A 295 4.22 -13.30 19.77
N HIS A 296 5.04 -12.29 19.46
CA HIS A 296 4.76 -10.89 19.77
C HIS A 296 3.63 -10.32 18.90
N VAL A 297 3.62 -10.64 17.60
CA VAL A 297 2.50 -10.32 16.70
C VAL A 297 1.21 -10.99 17.18
N ARG A 298 1.27 -12.27 17.60
CA ARG A 298 0.13 -12.96 18.19
C ARG A 298 -0.39 -12.26 19.44
N THR A 299 0.48 -11.90 20.38
CA THR A 299 0.09 -11.25 21.64
C THR A 299 -0.66 -9.94 21.38
N VAL A 300 -0.14 -9.05 20.53
CA VAL A 300 -0.83 -7.79 20.18
C VAL A 300 -2.19 -8.08 19.53
N MET A 301 -2.26 -9.06 18.63
CA MET A 301 -3.53 -9.45 17.98
C MET A 301 -4.52 -10.19 18.89
N GLU A 302 -4.08 -10.77 20.01
CA GLU A 302 -4.94 -11.34 21.06
C GLU A 302 -5.45 -10.27 22.04
N GLN A 303 -4.80 -9.10 22.08
CA GLN A 303 -5.12 -7.99 22.99
C GLN A 303 -5.99 -6.91 22.35
N ALA A 304 -5.91 -6.70 21.03
CA ALA A 304 -6.74 -5.74 20.30
C ALA A 304 -8.24 -6.08 20.42
N GLU A 305 -9.07 -5.12 20.84
CA GLU A 305 -10.53 -5.32 20.98
C GLU A 305 -11.20 -5.63 19.63
N ARG A 306 -10.75 -4.96 18.56
CA ARG A 306 -11.30 -5.10 17.22
C ARG A 306 -10.20 -5.13 16.17
N LEU A 307 -9.99 -6.29 15.55
CA LEU A 307 -9.03 -6.42 14.45
C LEU A 307 -9.60 -5.91 13.12
N PRO A 308 -8.86 -5.10 12.36
CA PRO A 308 -9.18 -4.80 10.96
C PRO A 308 -8.93 -6.01 10.06
N PRO A 309 -9.41 -6.01 8.81
CA PRO A 309 -9.09 -7.05 7.84
C PRO A 309 -7.58 -7.05 7.50
N ILE A 310 -6.85 -8.11 7.84
CA ILE A 310 -5.39 -8.16 7.67
C ILE A 310 -4.98 -8.88 6.39
N ILE A 311 -4.10 -8.22 5.63
CA ILE A 311 -3.27 -8.78 4.57
C ILE A 311 -1.93 -9.17 5.18
N TRP A 312 -1.72 -10.47 5.37
CA TRP A 312 -0.43 -11.06 5.69
C TRP A 312 0.49 -10.91 4.47
N LEU A 313 1.43 -9.96 4.54
CA LEU A 313 2.33 -9.64 3.45
C LEU A 313 3.39 -10.72 3.23
N ASP A 314 3.78 -11.45 4.27
CA ASP A 314 4.97 -12.31 4.24
C ASP A 314 4.77 -13.72 3.68
N VAL A 315 5.89 -14.29 3.24
CA VAL A 315 5.90 -15.63 2.66
C VAL A 315 5.58 -16.65 3.74
N LEU A 316 4.58 -17.50 3.49
CA LEU A 316 4.34 -18.65 4.37
C LEU A 316 5.54 -19.60 4.27
N THR A 317 6.24 -19.80 5.37
CA THR A 317 7.40 -20.67 5.53
C THR A 317 7.17 -21.79 6.55
N THR A 318 6.32 -21.56 7.56
CA THR A 318 6.02 -22.52 8.63
C THR A 318 4.51 -22.80 8.76
N GLU A 319 4.18 -23.95 9.36
CA GLU A 319 2.81 -24.26 9.78
C GLU A 319 2.29 -23.30 10.87
N GLU A 320 3.18 -22.60 11.60
CA GLU A 320 2.76 -21.57 12.57
C GLU A 320 2.31 -20.28 11.89
N ASP A 321 2.97 -19.88 10.79
CA ASP A 321 2.54 -18.77 9.93
C ASP A 321 1.11 -19.04 9.42
N LEU A 322 0.88 -20.26 8.92
CA LEU A 322 -0.42 -20.72 8.42
C LEU A 322 -1.49 -20.82 9.53
N ALA A 323 -1.10 -21.26 10.73
CA ALA A 323 -2.00 -21.33 11.88
C ALA A 323 -2.42 -19.93 12.36
N LEU A 324 -1.49 -18.97 12.37
CA LEU A 324 -1.75 -17.58 12.74
C LEU A 324 -2.70 -16.91 11.73
N VAL A 325 -2.39 -17.05 10.43
CA VAL A 325 -3.23 -16.60 9.30
C VAL A 325 -4.66 -17.13 9.42
N LYS A 326 -4.82 -18.44 9.67
CA LYS A 326 -6.13 -19.06 9.82
C LYS A 326 -6.89 -18.59 11.05
N ARG A 327 -6.21 -18.49 12.19
CA ARG A 327 -6.82 -18.08 13.47
C ARG A 327 -7.41 -16.68 13.39
N PHE A 328 -6.73 -15.76 12.72
CA PHE A 328 -7.15 -14.37 12.56
C PHE A 328 -7.80 -14.07 11.21
N ASN A 329 -8.24 -15.10 10.46
CA ASN A 329 -8.98 -14.95 9.20
C ASN A 329 -8.26 -14.08 8.14
N MET A 330 -6.93 -14.03 8.18
CA MET A 330 -6.11 -13.14 7.35
C MET A 330 -6.14 -13.53 5.87
N TYR A 331 -5.98 -12.54 5.00
CA TYR A 331 -5.65 -12.74 3.59
C TYR A 331 -4.14 -12.95 3.42
N THR A 332 -3.73 -13.79 2.48
CA THR A 332 -2.30 -14.07 2.18
C THR A 332 -1.97 -13.71 0.74
N VAL A 333 -0.76 -13.22 0.49
CA VAL A 333 -0.33 -12.83 -0.86
C VAL A 333 0.59 -13.86 -1.53
N LEU A 334 0.29 -14.15 -2.80
CA LEU A 334 1.21 -14.79 -3.74
C LEU A 334 2.28 -13.76 -4.16
N ARG A 335 3.45 -13.79 -3.51
CA ARG A 335 4.61 -12.90 -3.78
C ARG A 335 5.61 -13.50 -4.78
N PRO A 336 6.57 -12.73 -5.35
CA PRO A 336 7.58 -13.23 -6.29
C PRO A 336 8.44 -14.41 -5.80
N GLU A 337 8.60 -14.63 -4.51
CA GLU A 337 9.39 -15.75 -3.97
C GLU A 337 8.84 -17.13 -4.40
N ILE A 338 7.54 -17.25 -4.67
CA ILE A 338 6.92 -18.48 -5.19
C ILE A 338 7.38 -18.84 -6.62
N THR A 339 8.14 -17.96 -7.27
CA THR A 339 8.75 -18.22 -8.59
C THR A 339 10.05 -19.02 -8.52
N ALA A 340 10.58 -19.29 -7.32
CA ALA A 340 11.66 -20.25 -7.14
C ALA A 340 11.26 -21.63 -7.72
N PRO A 341 12.12 -22.29 -8.54
CA PRO A 341 11.76 -23.53 -9.24
C PRO A 341 11.23 -24.64 -8.32
N ASP A 342 11.84 -24.78 -7.15
CA ASP A 342 11.53 -25.81 -6.14
C ASP A 342 10.98 -25.19 -4.84
N PHE A 343 10.04 -24.24 -4.95
CA PHE A 343 9.47 -23.53 -3.79
C PHE A 343 8.84 -24.51 -2.76
N PRO A 344 9.45 -24.74 -1.58
CA PRO A 344 9.14 -25.89 -0.74
C PRO A 344 7.82 -25.71 0.03
N HIS A 345 7.45 -24.45 0.32
CA HIS A 345 6.29 -24.10 1.14
C HIS A 345 4.96 -24.07 0.34
N ALA A 346 4.96 -24.58 -0.89
CA ALA A 346 3.78 -24.68 -1.76
C ALA A 346 2.57 -25.39 -1.12
N HIS A 347 2.80 -26.22 -0.10
CA HIS A 347 1.74 -26.89 0.67
C HIS A 347 0.95 -25.92 1.57
N LEU A 348 1.62 -24.95 2.20
CA LEU A 348 0.97 -23.99 3.11
C LEU A 348 -0.06 -23.13 2.38
N TYR A 349 0.34 -22.56 1.24
CA TYR A 349 -0.53 -21.76 0.37
C TYR A 349 -1.73 -22.53 -0.20
N ARG A 350 -1.57 -23.82 -0.52
CA ARG A 350 -2.71 -24.69 -0.88
C ARG A 350 -3.67 -24.94 0.29
N ALA A 351 -3.16 -24.89 1.52
CA ALA A 351 -3.93 -25.08 2.74
C ALA A 351 -4.57 -23.77 3.28
N VAL A 352 -4.27 -22.60 2.72
CA VAL A 352 -5.09 -21.37 2.88
C VAL A 352 -6.37 -21.51 2.06
N THR A 353 -7.52 -21.01 2.55
CA THR A 353 -8.77 -21.01 1.80
C THR A 353 -8.69 -20.10 0.57
N GLU A 354 -9.39 -20.47 -0.50
CA GLU A 354 -9.32 -19.73 -1.77
C GLU A 354 -9.81 -18.28 -1.65
N ASP A 355 -10.78 -18.04 -0.76
CA ASP A 355 -11.36 -16.72 -0.47
C ASP A 355 -10.45 -15.80 0.38
N ARG A 356 -9.27 -16.29 0.78
CA ARG A 356 -8.20 -15.56 1.49
C ARG A 356 -6.88 -15.51 0.71
N ARG A 357 -6.91 -15.76 -0.60
CA ARG A 357 -5.74 -15.63 -1.48
C ARG A 357 -5.78 -14.31 -2.25
N LEU A 358 -4.68 -13.57 -2.21
CA LEU A 358 -4.39 -12.38 -2.99
C LEU A 358 -3.11 -12.62 -3.81
N ILE A 359 -2.79 -11.69 -4.70
CA ILE A 359 -1.50 -11.65 -5.42
C ILE A 359 -0.89 -10.26 -5.23
N ALA A 360 0.42 -10.21 -5.04
CA ALA A 360 1.14 -8.97 -4.77
C ALA A 360 2.51 -8.98 -5.45
N SER A 361 3.00 -7.79 -5.81
CA SER A 361 4.38 -7.63 -6.23
C SER A 361 5.34 -7.77 -5.05
N GLY A 362 4.93 -7.49 -3.81
CA GLY A 362 5.78 -7.63 -2.62
C GLY A 362 6.67 -6.40 -2.41
N SER A 363 7.95 -6.58 -2.10
CA SER A 363 8.89 -5.46 -1.94
C SER A 363 9.57 -5.07 -3.24
N ALA A 364 9.88 -3.78 -3.42
CA ALA A 364 10.78 -3.26 -4.45
C ALA A 364 12.14 -3.98 -4.52
N LEU A 365 12.61 -4.59 -3.42
CA LEU A 365 13.88 -5.33 -3.37
C LEU A 365 13.80 -6.78 -3.89
N VAL A 366 12.61 -7.36 -4.03
CA VAL A 366 12.44 -8.82 -4.25
C VAL A 366 11.85 -9.09 -5.63
N ALA A 367 12.71 -9.06 -6.66
CA ALA A 367 12.32 -9.43 -8.02
C ALA A 367 12.15 -10.97 -8.15
N PRO A 368 11.32 -11.47 -9.10
CA PRO A 368 11.13 -12.90 -9.29
C PRO A 368 12.39 -13.62 -9.81
N HIS A 369 12.39 -14.94 -9.68
CA HIS A 369 13.38 -15.82 -10.28
C HIS A 369 13.48 -15.59 -11.81
N GLY A 370 14.70 -15.41 -12.30
CA GLY A 370 15.00 -14.98 -13.67
C GLY A 370 15.32 -13.48 -13.79
N PHE A 371 15.05 -12.69 -12.75
CA PHE A 371 15.37 -11.25 -12.68
C PHE A 371 16.33 -10.91 -11.53
N GLN A 372 17.19 -11.85 -11.13
CA GLN A 372 18.21 -11.62 -10.10
C GLN A 372 19.06 -10.38 -10.40
N GLY A 373 19.41 -9.62 -9.36
CA GLY A 373 20.18 -8.37 -9.48
C GLY A 373 19.40 -7.17 -10.03
N HIS A 374 18.10 -7.31 -10.29
CA HIS A 374 17.22 -6.19 -10.68
C HIS A 374 16.26 -5.84 -9.55
N PHE A 375 15.90 -4.56 -9.43
CA PHE A 375 14.77 -4.15 -8.59
C PHE A 375 13.45 -4.67 -9.14
N ASN A 376 12.52 -4.96 -8.24
CA ASN A 376 11.19 -5.47 -8.55
C ASN A 376 10.28 -4.37 -9.13
N GLN A 377 9.38 -4.76 -10.04
CA GLN A 377 8.52 -3.85 -10.80
C GLN A 377 7.15 -4.51 -11.04
N PRO A 378 6.01 -3.78 -10.97
CA PRO A 378 4.67 -4.38 -11.03
C PRO A 378 4.37 -5.23 -12.27
N LYS A 379 5.03 -4.95 -13.41
CA LYS A 379 4.98 -5.82 -14.60
C LYS A 379 5.34 -7.29 -14.31
N PHE A 380 6.11 -7.55 -13.26
CA PHE A 380 6.54 -8.87 -12.80
C PHE A 380 5.47 -9.61 -11.97
N LEU A 381 4.35 -8.98 -11.62
CA LEU A 381 3.19 -9.65 -11.01
C LEU A 381 2.72 -10.86 -11.84
N LYS A 382 2.88 -10.79 -13.17
CA LYS A 382 2.61 -11.91 -14.08
C LYS A 382 3.49 -13.14 -13.80
N ASN A 383 4.73 -12.97 -13.36
CA ASN A 383 5.62 -14.10 -13.02
C ASN A 383 5.13 -14.82 -11.75
N SER A 384 4.74 -14.07 -10.71
CA SER A 384 4.09 -14.62 -9.52
C SER A 384 2.82 -15.39 -9.90
N LEU A 385 1.97 -14.80 -10.76
CA LEU A 385 0.73 -15.41 -11.25
C LEU A 385 0.97 -16.74 -11.99
N GLN A 386 1.97 -16.77 -12.89
CA GLN A 386 2.35 -17.97 -13.65
C GLN A 386 2.91 -19.11 -12.79
N SER A 387 3.60 -18.80 -11.68
CA SER A 387 3.98 -19.83 -10.71
C SER A 387 2.81 -20.24 -9.81
N GLY A 388 1.93 -19.31 -9.46
CA GLY A 388 0.66 -19.58 -8.76
C GLY A 388 -0.16 -20.67 -9.43
N VAL A 389 -0.22 -20.68 -10.76
CA VAL A 389 -0.90 -21.73 -11.57
C VAL A 389 -0.40 -23.14 -11.22
N LYS A 390 0.92 -23.33 -11.17
CA LYS A 390 1.54 -24.62 -10.82
C LYS A 390 1.40 -24.95 -9.34
N LEU A 391 1.46 -23.91 -8.49
CA LEU A 391 1.45 -24.05 -7.04
C LEU A 391 0.07 -24.47 -6.52
N LEU A 392 -0.99 -23.84 -7.02
CA LEU A 392 -2.37 -24.02 -6.57
C LEU A 392 -3.19 -25.03 -7.41
N PHE A 393 -2.67 -25.46 -8.56
CA PHE A 393 -3.39 -26.28 -9.55
C PHE A 393 -4.64 -25.61 -10.15
N MET A 394 -4.62 -24.28 -10.27
CA MET A 394 -5.68 -23.44 -10.82
C MET A 394 -5.18 -22.72 -12.09
N SER A 395 -6.05 -22.34 -13.02
CA SER A 395 -5.64 -21.55 -14.19
C SER A 395 -5.38 -20.08 -13.87
N GLU A 396 -4.65 -19.39 -14.76
CA GLU A 396 -4.36 -17.94 -14.65
C GLU A 396 -5.65 -17.11 -14.52
N LYS A 397 -6.75 -17.55 -15.13
CA LYS A 397 -8.07 -16.89 -15.04
C LYS A 397 -8.75 -17.10 -13.70
N GLU A 398 -8.73 -18.33 -13.17
CA GLU A 398 -9.36 -18.66 -11.88
C GLU A 398 -8.62 -17.95 -10.75
N ILE A 399 -7.28 -17.95 -10.76
CA ILE A 399 -6.48 -17.20 -9.77
C ILE A 399 -6.79 -15.70 -9.89
N THR A 400 -6.78 -15.12 -11.10
CA THR A 400 -7.06 -13.68 -11.27
C THR A 400 -8.47 -13.31 -10.78
N LEU A 401 -9.50 -14.11 -11.12
CA LEU A 401 -10.87 -13.87 -10.63
C LEU A 401 -10.95 -13.99 -9.11
N ALA A 402 -10.34 -15.01 -8.52
CA ALA A 402 -10.32 -15.20 -7.07
C ALA A 402 -9.61 -14.04 -6.35
N THR A 403 -8.39 -13.67 -6.76
CA THR A 403 -7.64 -12.58 -6.13
C THR A 403 -8.33 -11.23 -6.30
N ASN A 404 -8.90 -10.96 -7.48
CA ASN A 404 -9.66 -9.73 -7.73
C ASN A 404 -10.93 -9.65 -6.86
N THR A 405 -11.67 -10.76 -6.75
CA THR A 405 -12.89 -10.86 -5.92
C THR A 405 -12.56 -10.74 -4.44
N ASN A 406 -11.42 -11.31 -4.01
CA ASN A 406 -10.96 -11.25 -2.64
C ASN A 406 -10.47 -9.86 -2.24
N LEU A 407 -9.76 -9.15 -3.12
CA LEU A 407 -9.40 -7.76 -2.87
C LEU A 407 -10.65 -6.86 -2.89
N ALA A 408 -11.59 -7.10 -3.81
CA ALA A 408 -12.86 -6.37 -3.80
C ALA A 408 -13.64 -6.58 -2.48
N ARG A 409 -13.63 -7.78 -1.91
CA ARG A 409 -14.26 -8.08 -0.60
C ARG A 409 -13.59 -7.37 0.58
N LEU A 410 -12.33 -6.92 0.46
CA LEU A 410 -11.67 -6.09 1.47
C LEU A 410 -12.16 -4.62 1.44
N PHE A 411 -12.87 -4.21 0.38
CA PHE A 411 -13.23 -2.82 0.10
C PHE A 411 -14.72 -2.59 -0.18
N GLN A 412 -15.49 -3.66 -0.39
CA GLN A 412 -16.95 -3.64 -0.43
C GLN A 412 -17.50 -3.59 1.00
N LYS A 413 -18.09 -2.44 1.36
CA LYS A 413 -18.85 -2.21 2.60
C LYS A 413 -20.35 -2.48 2.36
#